data_AF-A0A3M7RAQ3-F1
#
_entry.id   AF-A0A3M7RAQ3-F1
#
_cell.length_a   1.000
_cell.length_b   1.000
_cell.length_c   1.000
_cell.angle_alpha   90.00
_cell.angle_beta   90.00
_cell.angle_gamma   90.00
#
_symmetry.space_group_name_H-M   'P 1'
#
loop_
_entity.id
_entity.type
_entity.pdbx_description
1 polymer ?
#
loop_
_entity_poly.entity_id
_entity_poly.type
_entity_poly.pdbx_seq_one_letter_code
_entity_poly.pdbx_strand_id
1 'polypeptide(L)'
;MNKKTNQSILRTKPLNKTRLFITKPRNKYGGGVAILIKEGIEFIREFNSELLCIKMNLGKNSELFVFSLYNPPNVLLNFEFFKTCRNYILGGDLNARTKQIGCVVENENGIMLERIINELDFSVINDKRPTFNIF
;
A
#
# COMPACT_ATOMS: atom_id res chain seq x y z
N MET A 1 11.07 26.26 -7.68
CA MET A 1 11.87 25.38 -6.80
C MET A 1 11.54 23.92 -7.12
N ASN A 2 12.37 23.24 -7.91
CA ASN A 2 12.18 21.83 -8.27
C ASN A 2 12.73 20.94 -7.15
N LYS A 3 11.84 20.22 -6.44
CA LYS A 3 12.25 19.13 -5.56
C LYS A 3 12.63 17.93 -6.44
N LYS A 4 13.93 17.60 -6.49
CA LYS A 4 14.42 16.37 -7.12
C LYS A 4 13.90 15.16 -6.34
N THR A 5 13.07 14.35 -6.97
CA THR A 5 12.68 13.02 -6.50
C THR A 5 13.88 12.09 -6.62
N ASN A 6 14.42 11.60 -5.50
CA ASN A 6 15.53 10.65 -5.50
C ASN A 6 15.03 9.25 -5.93
N GLN A 7 14.99 9.00 -7.24
CA GLN A 7 14.84 7.65 -7.79
C GLN A 7 16.18 6.91 -7.69
N SER A 8 16.36 6.06 -6.67
CA SER A 8 17.48 5.12 -6.61
C SER A 8 17.13 3.84 -7.38
N ILE A 9 17.60 3.71 -8.61
CA ILE A 9 17.49 2.48 -9.40
C ILE A 9 18.62 1.54 -8.96
N LEU A 10 18.30 0.52 -8.16
CA LEU A 10 19.22 -0.58 -7.86
C LEU A 10 19.01 -1.68 -8.90
N ARG A 11 19.91 -1.77 -9.89
CA ARG A 11 20.05 -2.95 -10.76
C ARG A 11 20.89 -3.99 -10.02
N THR A 12 20.30 -5.13 -9.67
CA THR A 12 21.03 -6.21 -8.99
C THR A 12 21.92 -6.96 -9.98
N LYS A 13 23.24 -6.86 -9.82
CA LYS A 13 24.22 -7.88 -10.30
C LYS A 13 24.65 -8.76 -9.12
N PRO A 14 25.00 -10.04 -9.34
CA PRO A 14 24.95 -11.07 -8.31
C PRO A 14 26.23 -11.17 -7.46
N LEU A 15 26.10 -11.91 -6.36
CA LEU A 15 27.13 -12.49 -5.48
C LEU A 15 27.71 -11.60 -4.36
N ASN A 16 26.85 -11.30 -3.38
CA ASN A 16 27.09 -11.35 -1.94
C ASN A 16 25.73 -10.98 -1.30
N LYS A 17 24.85 -11.97 -1.15
CA LYS A 17 23.41 -11.78 -0.86
C LYS A 17 23.18 -11.36 0.60
N THR A 18 23.54 -10.12 0.91
CA THR A 18 23.05 -9.44 2.11
C THR A 18 21.54 -9.26 1.96
N ARG A 19 20.75 -9.75 2.93
CA ARG A 19 19.31 -9.45 2.98
C ARG A 19 19.15 -7.93 2.97
N LEU A 20 18.45 -7.42 1.97
CA LEU A 20 18.27 -5.98 1.78
C LEU A 20 17.13 -5.49 2.70
N PHE A 21 17.48 -4.97 3.87
CA PHE A 21 16.55 -4.24 4.73
C PHE A 21 16.57 -2.76 4.32
N ILE A 22 15.45 -2.25 3.82
CA ILE A 22 15.30 -0.83 3.49
C ILE A 22 14.28 -0.22 4.43
N THR A 23 14.74 0.62 5.34
CA THR A 23 13.89 1.32 6.31
C THR A 23 14.06 2.82 6.16
N LYS A 24 12.96 3.57 6.17
CA LYS A 24 13.00 5.02 6.35
C LYS A 24 12.95 5.31 7.85
N PRO A 25 13.90 6.08 8.43
CA PRO A 25 13.84 6.49 9.83
C PRO A 25 12.52 7.23 10.10
N ARG A 26 11.82 6.88 11.18
CA ARG A 26 10.61 7.56 11.63
C ARG A 26 10.88 8.27 12.96
N ASN A 27 10.38 9.50 13.09
CA ASN A 27 10.56 10.33 14.28
C ASN A 27 9.57 10.00 15.43
N LYS A 28 8.73 8.96 15.28
CA LYS A 28 7.73 8.54 16.27
C LYS A 28 7.72 7.03 16.43
N TYR A 29 7.51 6.56 17.67
CA TYR A 29 7.27 5.16 18.01
C TYR A 29 5.79 4.81 17.74
N GLY A 30 5.53 3.74 16.97
CA GLY A 30 4.18 3.32 16.56
C GLY A 30 4.19 2.67 15.17
N GLY A 31 3.19 1.82 14.89
CA GLY A 31 3.13 0.90 13.74
C GLY A 31 3.37 1.51 12.35
N GLY A 32 3.56 0.65 11.34
CA GLY A 32 3.49 1.04 9.94
C GLY A 32 3.62 -0.13 8.98
N VAL A 33 3.87 0.19 7.72
CA VAL A 33 3.76 -0.74 6.61
C VAL A 33 5.06 -1.47 6.30
N ALA A 34 4.94 -2.70 5.80
CA ALA A 34 6.04 -3.49 5.26
C ALA A 34 5.58 -4.25 4.03
N ILE A 35 6.47 -4.36 3.03
CA ILE A 35 6.31 -5.28 1.90
C ILE A 35 7.49 -6.24 1.95
N LEU A 36 7.20 -7.53 2.13
CA LEU A 36 8.21 -8.59 2.13
C LEU A 36 8.31 -9.16 0.71
N ILE A 37 9.51 -9.12 0.15
CA ILE A 37 9.76 -9.58 -1.23
C ILE A 37 10.70 -10.77 -1.18
N LYS A 38 10.23 -11.89 -1.72
CA LYS A 38 11.02 -13.12 -1.80
C LYS A 38 12.16 -12.95 -2.81
N GLU A 39 13.28 -13.56 -2.50
CA GLU A 39 14.43 -13.66 -3.39
C GLU A 39 14.04 -14.17 -4.78
N GLY A 40 14.59 -13.53 -5.82
CA GLY A 40 14.30 -13.84 -7.22
C GLY A 40 13.24 -12.96 -7.88
N ILE A 41 12.56 -12.10 -7.10
CA ILE A 41 11.58 -11.13 -7.62
C ILE A 41 12.27 -9.78 -7.86
N GLU A 42 12.18 -9.27 -9.09
CA GLU A 42 12.67 -7.94 -9.46
C GLU A 42 11.63 -6.86 -9.15
N PHE A 43 12.07 -5.73 -8.57
CA PHE A 43 11.19 -4.62 -8.21
C PHE A 43 11.91 -3.26 -8.16
N ILE A 44 11.13 -2.18 -8.31
CA ILE A 44 11.53 -0.79 -8.02
C ILE A 44 10.69 -0.31 -6.82
N ARG A 45 11.20 0.63 -6.01
CA ARG A 45 10.55 1.07 -4.76
C ARG A 45 10.36 2.58 -4.66
N GLU A 46 9.30 3.01 -4.00
CA GLU A 46 9.04 4.39 -3.60
C GLU A 46 8.45 4.46 -2.17
N PHE A 47 8.81 5.51 -1.41
CA PHE A 47 8.45 5.68 0.01
C PHE A 47 7.69 6.98 0.26
N ASN A 48 6.52 6.89 0.91
CA ASN A 48 5.88 7.98 1.65
C ASN A 48 5.60 7.49 3.08
N SER A 49 5.54 8.38 4.08
CA SER A 49 5.73 8.04 5.50
C SER A 49 4.76 6.99 6.08
N GLU A 50 3.65 6.67 5.40
CA GLU A 50 2.72 5.58 5.73
C GLU A 50 2.32 4.71 4.52
N LEU A 51 3.03 4.86 3.40
CA LEU A 51 2.79 4.16 2.14
C LEU A 51 4.09 3.62 1.58
N LEU A 52 4.12 2.32 1.36
CA LEU A 52 5.16 1.67 0.57
C LEU A 52 4.60 1.30 -0.78
N CYS A 53 5.35 1.59 -1.83
CA CYS A 53 5.05 1.17 -3.18
C CYS A 53 6.21 0.35 -3.73
N ILE A 54 5.89 -0.77 -4.36
CA ILE A 54 6.79 -1.42 -5.29
C ILE A 54 6.17 -1.47 -6.69
N LYS A 55 7.04 -1.33 -7.69
CA LYS A 55 6.71 -1.51 -9.09
C LYS A 55 7.33 -2.82 -9.56
N MET A 56 6.50 -3.71 -10.07
CA MET A 56 6.86 -4.99 -10.66
C MET A 56 6.69 -4.92 -12.17
N ASN A 57 7.67 -5.41 -12.92
CA ASN A 57 7.59 -5.50 -14.38
C ASN A 57 7.08 -6.89 -14.76
N LEU A 58 5.93 -6.97 -15.44
CA LEU A 58 5.31 -8.23 -15.86
C LEU A 58 5.70 -8.66 -17.29
N GLY A 59 6.66 -7.96 -17.90
CA GLY A 59 7.06 -8.12 -19.30
C GLY A 59 6.18 -7.31 -20.27
N LYS A 60 6.58 -7.22 -21.55
CA LYS A 60 5.85 -6.51 -22.62
C LYS A 60 5.35 -5.10 -22.25
N ASN A 61 6.16 -4.31 -21.53
CA ASN A 61 5.80 -2.98 -21.01
C ASN A 61 4.57 -2.95 -20.08
N SER A 62 4.22 -4.09 -19.48
CA SER A 62 3.21 -4.17 -18.42
C SER A 62 3.87 -3.97 -17.07
N GLU A 63 3.30 -3.05 -16.29
CA GLU A 63 3.77 -2.67 -14.97
C GLU A 63 2.62 -2.88 -13.97
N LEU A 64 2.94 -3.49 -12.83
CA LEU A 64 2.04 -3.65 -11.71
C LEU A 64 2.61 -2.92 -10.50
N PHE A 65 1.80 -2.05 -9.90
CA PHE A 65 2.14 -1.41 -8.64
C PHE A 65 1.50 -2.18 -7.48
N VAL A 66 2.28 -2.43 -6.44
CA VAL A 66 1.79 -3.04 -5.20
C VAL A 66 2.03 -2.06 -4.06
N PHE A 67 0.94 -1.62 -3.45
CA PHE A 67 0.94 -0.67 -2.36
C PHE A 67 0.65 -1.36 -1.03
N SER A 68 1.41 -1.00 0.00
CA SER A 68 1.06 -1.24 1.39
C SER A 68 0.80 0.09 2.08
N LEU A 69 -0.43 0.30 2.55
CA LEU A 69 -0.89 1.55 3.14
C LEU A 69 -1.35 1.33 4.59
N TYR A 70 -0.88 2.18 5.50
CA TYR A 70 -1.48 2.36 6.82
C TYR A 70 -2.17 3.72 6.85
N ASN A 71 -3.49 3.73 7.01
CA ASN A 71 -4.24 4.96 7.25
C ASN A 71 -4.56 5.05 8.74
N PRO A 72 -4.05 6.05 9.49
CA PRO A 72 -4.37 6.21 10.90
C PRO A 72 -5.88 6.36 11.14
N PRO A 73 -6.43 5.86 12.26
CA PRO A 73 -7.88 5.85 12.51
C PRO A 73 -8.53 7.23 12.56
N ASN A 74 -7.75 8.27 12.90
CA ASN A 74 -8.22 9.66 13.03
C ASN A 74 -7.89 10.51 11.79
N VAL A 75 -7.54 9.87 10.66
CA VAL A 75 -7.25 10.53 9.40
C VAL A 75 -8.24 10.03 8.35
N LEU A 76 -8.93 10.96 7.68
CA LEU A 76 -9.86 10.63 6.60
C LEU A 76 -9.09 10.15 5.36
N LEU A 77 -9.56 9.08 4.72
CA LEU A 77 -9.03 8.61 3.45
C LEU A 77 -9.12 9.71 2.38
N ASN A 78 -8.02 9.94 1.68
CA ASN A 78 -7.96 10.93 0.60
C ASN A 78 -8.36 10.28 -0.73
N PHE A 79 -9.55 10.59 -1.24
CA PHE A 79 -10.07 10.07 -2.51
C PHE A 79 -9.11 10.27 -3.70
N GLU A 80 -8.47 11.45 -3.80
CA GLU A 80 -7.59 11.78 -4.93
C GLU A 80 -6.34 10.90 -4.98
N PHE A 81 -5.90 10.38 -3.83
CA PHE A 81 -4.79 9.43 -3.78
C PHE A 81 -5.09 8.16 -4.57
N PHE A 82 -6.34 7.68 -4.57
CA PHE A 82 -6.70 6.43 -5.22
C PHE A 82 -6.83 6.54 -6.75
N LYS A 83 -6.83 7.76 -7.30
CA LYS A 83 -6.88 8.03 -8.75
C LYS A 83 -5.52 7.97 -9.44
N THR A 84 -4.41 7.93 -8.70
CA THR A 84 -3.09 8.27 -9.26
C THR A 84 -2.48 7.19 -10.16
N CYS A 85 -2.98 5.95 -10.13
CA CYS A 85 -2.39 4.82 -10.84
C CYS A 85 -3.48 3.96 -11.52
N ARG A 86 -3.20 3.47 -12.73
CA ARG A 86 -4.15 2.63 -13.50
C ARG A 86 -4.18 1.17 -13.05
N ASN A 87 -3.00 0.55 -12.86
CA ASN A 87 -2.89 -0.89 -12.60
C ASN A 87 -2.19 -1.11 -11.26
N TYR A 88 -2.95 -1.31 -10.19
CA TYR A 88 -2.35 -1.54 -8.88
C TYR A 88 -3.16 -2.45 -7.97
N ILE A 89 -2.43 -3.10 -7.06
CA ILE A 89 -2.97 -3.79 -5.89
C ILE A 89 -2.64 -2.92 -4.69
N LEU A 90 -3.62 -2.76 -3.80
CA LEU A 90 -3.43 -2.07 -2.53
C LEU A 90 -3.92 -2.96 -1.39
N GLY A 91 -3.10 -3.07 -0.36
CA GLY A 91 -3.46 -3.75 0.87
C GLY A 91 -2.90 -2.99 2.07
N GLY A 92 -3.46 -3.26 3.25
CA GLY A 92 -2.99 -2.69 4.50
C GLY A 92 -4.15 -2.35 5.44
N ASP A 93 -3.85 -1.61 6.48
CA ASP A 93 -4.85 -1.21 7.48
C ASP A 93 -5.35 0.20 7.16
N LEU A 94 -6.57 0.26 6.62
CA LEU A 94 -7.21 1.50 6.21
C LEU A 94 -7.97 2.18 7.35
N ASN A 95 -8.15 1.51 8.50
CA ASN A 95 -9.04 1.93 9.57
C ASN A 95 -10.45 2.35 9.07
N ALA A 96 -10.90 1.73 7.98
CA ALA A 96 -12.19 1.95 7.35
C ALA A 96 -13.12 0.77 7.67
N ARG A 97 -14.30 1.06 8.20
CA ARG A 97 -15.29 0.05 8.55
C ARG A 97 -16.55 0.27 7.71
N THR A 98 -16.86 -0.69 6.84
CA THR A 98 -18.04 -0.68 5.97
C THR A 98 -18.65 -2.08 5.90
N LYS A 99 -19.99 -2.16 5.82
CA LYS A 99 -20.70 -3.42 5.59
C LYS A 99 -20.35 -4.06 4.24
N GLN A 100 -19.97 -3.27 3.22
CA GLN A 100 -19.55 -3.77 1.90
C GLN A 100 -18.36 -4.73 1.99
N ILE A 101 -17.47 -4.53 2.98
CA ILE A 101 -16.33 -5.42 3.27
C ILE A 101 -16.57 -6.32 4.50
N GLY A 102 -17.83 -6.48 4.93
CA GLY A 102 -18.19 -7.39 6.01
C GLY A 102 -17.97 -6.85 7.43
N CYS A 103 -17.78 -5.54 7.63
CA CYS A 103 -17.75 -4.97 8.98
C CYS A 103 -19.16 -4.90 9.58
N VAL A 104 -19.27 -5.10 10.89
CA VAL A 104 -20.54 -4.97 11.63
C VAL A 104 -20.93 -3.51 11.87
N VAL A 105 -19.93 -2.66 12.13
CA VAL A 105 -20.07 -1.23 12.41
C VAL A 105 -19.52 -0.44 11.24
N GLU A 106 -20.06 0.76 11.01
CA GLU A 106 -19.63 1.67 9.94
C GLU A 106 -18.95 2.92 10.53
N ASN A 107 -18.02 3.51 9.79
CA ASN A 107 -17.40 4.80 10.14
C ASN A 107 -17.21 5.69 8.89
N GLU A 108 -16.79 6.95 9.09
CA GLU A 108 -16.58 7.92 8.01
C GLU A 108 -15.58 7.42 6.95
N ASN A 109 -14.50 6.78 7.39
CA ASN A 109 -13.54 6.15 6.48
C ASN A 109 -14.16 5.00 5.68
N GLY A 110 -15.12 4.27 6.24
CA GLY A 110 -15.91 3.26 5.55
C GLY A 110 -16.73 3.84 4.40
N ILE A 111 -17.44 4.95 4.65
CA ILE A 111 -18.21 5.66 3.63
C ILE A 111 -17.30 6.13 2.49
N MET A 112 -16.14 6.71 2.83
CA MET A 112 -15.15 7.10 1.82
C MET A 112 -14.60 5.90 1.04
N LEU A 113 -14.35 4.77 1.70
CA LEU A 113 -13.87 3.55 1.06
C LEU A 113 -14.91 2.97 0.10
N GLU A 114 -16.20 2.95 0.46
CA GLU A 114 -17.28 2.53 -0.46
C GLU A 114 -17.29 3.42 -1.70
N ARG A 115 -17.16 4.73 -1.52
CA ARG A 115 -17.09 5.69 -2.63
C ARG A 115 -15.88 5.41 -3.53
N ILE A 116 -14.70 5.17 -2.96
CA ILE A 116 -13.49 4.78 -3.70
C ILE A 116 -13.74 3.50 -4.49
N ILE A 117 -14.32 2.47 -3.85
CA ILE A 117 -14.57 1.19 -4.50
C ILE A 117 -15.51 1.33 -5.68
N ASN A 118 -16.62 2.04 -5.49
CA ASN A 118 -17.69 2.11 -6.49
C ASN A 118 -17.37 3.11 -7.62
N GLU A 119 -16.79 4.27 -7.32
CA GLU A 119 -16.49 5.28 -8.34
C GLU A 119 -15.22 4.99 -9.15
N LEU A 120 -14.26 4.24 -8.57
CA LEU A 120 -13.00 3.92 -9.23
C LEU A 120 -12.90 2.45 -9.67
N ASP A 121 -14.01 1.71 -9.60
CA ASP A 121 -14.16 0.33 -10.07
C ASP A 121 -13.16 -0.65 -9.45
N PHE A 122 -12.98 -0.59 -8.13
CA PHE A 122 -12.12 -1.55 -7.42
C PHE A 122 -12.80 -2.90 -7.27
N SER A 123 -12.07 -3.95 -7.64
CA SER A 123 -12.37 -5.29 -7.13
C SER A 123 -11.84 -5.43 -5.70
N VAL A 124 -12.70 -5.91 -4.79
CA VAL A 124 -12.34 -6.14 -3.38
C VAL A 124 -12.16 -7.63 -3.13
N ILE A 125 -11.05 -8.00 -2.49
CA ILE A 125 -10.76 -9.37 -2.07
C ILE A 125 -10.63 -9.38 -0.54
N ASN A 126 -11.65 -9.88 0.13
CA ASN A 126 -11.66 -10.10 1.57
C ASN A 126 -12.51 -11.34 1.89
N ASP A 127 -12.25 -11.98 3.02
CA ASP A 127 -13.24 -12.84 3.63
C ASP A 127 -14.01 -12.07 4.72
N LYS A 128 -15.13 -12.62 5.17
CA LYS A 128 -15.98 -11.99 6.19
C LYS A 128 -15.47 -12.22 7.62
N ARG A 129 -14.28 -12.79 7.81
CA ARG A 129 -13.73 -13.06 9.13
C ARG A 129 -13.09 -11.79 9.69
N PRO A 130 -13.15 -11.57 11.01
CA PRO A 130 -12.51 -10.40 11.62
C PRO A 130 -11.00 -10.46 11.42
N THR A 131 -10.42 -9.36 10.93
CA THR A 131 -8.96 -9.20 10.75
C THR A 131 -8.28 -8.57 11.97
N PHE A 132 -9.06 -8.02 12.89
CA PHE A 132 -8.60 -7.46 14.16
C PHE A 132 -9.52 -7.92 15.29
N ASN A 133 -8.94 -8.34 16.40
CA ASN A 133 -9.67 -8.78 17.57
C ASN A 133 -8.97 -8.29 18.85
N ILE A 134 -9.73 -7.84 19.84
CA ILE A 134 -9.20 -7.31 21.12
C ILE A 134 -9.29 -8.38 22.23
N PHE A 135 -9.14 -9.66 21.89
CA PHE A 135 -9.15 -10.74 22.87
C PHE A 135 -7.73 -11.19 23.20
#